data_AF-A0A7G5IGS5-F1
#
_entry.id   AF-A0A7G5IGS5-F1
#
_cell.length_a   1.000
_cell.length_b   1.000
_cell.length_c   1.000
_cell.angle_alpha   90.00
_cell.angle_beta   90.00
_cell.angle_gamma   90.00
#
_symmetry.space_group_name_H-M   'P 1'
#
loop_
_entity.id
_entity.type
_entity.pdbx_description
1 polymer ?
#
loop_
_entity_poly.entity_id
_entity_poly.type
_entity_poly.pdbx_seq_one_letter_code
_entity_poly.pdbx_strand_id
1 'polypeptide(L)'
;MGKNFPRALSMLRCPFEVRSHDGERFSSNMPDDEWLNEVGPKGWIVCSHDAKWQNESAALKAIQQHSIGCFYLYGASSLGFFKMKSLAHNYDKMIAVCRSRRGPFIYRVTSTNRLKKLL
;
A
#
# COMPACT_ATOMS: atom_id res chain seq x y z
N MET A 1 8.12 -13.44 -5.59
CA MET A 1 7.53 -12.71 -6.74
C MET A 1 7.15 -11.24 -6.46
N GLY A 2 7.48 -10.65 -5.29
CA GLY A 2 7.11 -9.26 -4.95
C GLY A 2 8.01 -8.14 -5.53
N LYS A 3 9.24 -8.46 -5.97
CA LYS A 3 10.26 -7.45 -6.32
C LYS A 3 10.04 -6.75 -7.67
N ASN A 4 9.33 -7.41 -8.60
CA ASN A 4 9.17 -6.91 -9.97
C ASN A 4 8.15 -5.77 -10.07
N PHE A 5 7.20 -5.68 -9.13
CA PHE A 5 6.15 -4.66 -9.18
C PHE A 5 6.66 -3.25 -8.82
N PRO A 6 7.36 -3.03 -7.69
CA PRO A 6 7.98 -1.74 -7.42
C PRO A 6 8.99 -1.31 -8.50
N ARG A 7 9.77 -2.26 -9.03
CA ARG A 7 10.72 -2.00 -10.12
C ARG A 7 10.00 -1.58 -11.41
N ALA A 8 8.87 -2.18 -11.75
CA ALA A 8 8.10 -1.77 -12.92
C ALA A 8 7.56 -0.34 -12.75
N LEU A 9 7.04 0.01 -11.57
CA LEU A 9 6.55 1.35 -11.30
C LEU A 9 7.65 2.42 -11.37
N SER A 10 8.86 2.13 -10.86
CA SER A 10 9.97 3.08 -10.94
C SER A 10 10.42 3.38 -12.38
N MET A 11 10.23 2.43 -13.31
CA MET A 11 10.54 2.63 -14.73
C MET A 11 9.48 3.45 -15.48
N LEU A 12 8.26 3.56 -14.97
CA LEU A 12 7.12 4.19 -15.66
C LEU A 12 7.04 5.72 -15.51
N ARG A 13 8.02 6.37 -14.89
CA ARG A 13 8.01 7.81 -14.57
C ARG A 13 6.69 8.23 -13.89
N CYS A 14 6.27 7.47 -12.88
CA CYS A 14 5.04 7.76 -12.15
C CYS A 14 5.10 9.14 -11.46
N PRO A 15 3.94 9.82 -11.29
CA PRO A 15 3.84 11.10 -10.57
C PRO A 15 3.98 10.96 -9.03
N PHE A 16 4.53 9.84 -8.58
CA PHE A 16 4.76 9.51 -7.17
C PHE A 16 6.07 8.75 -7.04
N GLU A 17 6.74 8.93 -5.91
CA GLU A 17 7.93 8.15 -5.57
C GLU A 17 7.54 6.73 -5.14
N VAL A 18 8.29 5.75 -5.62
CA VAL A 18 8.07 4.34 -5.30
C VAL A 18 9.20 3.87 -4.40
N ARG A 19 8.84 3.48 -3.18
CA ARG A 19 9.75 2.89 -2.20
C ARG A 19 9.33 1.45 -1.95
N SER A 20 10.28 0.53 -2.06
CA SER A 20 10.05 -0.88 -1.79
C SER A 20 10.61 -1.24 -0.42
N HIS A 21 10.00 -2.23 0.23
CA HIS A 21 10.48 -2.76 1.50
C HIS A 21 11.96 -3.15 1.45
N ASP A 22 12.37 -3.88 0.41
CA ASP A 22 13.78 -4.23 0.15
C ASP A 22 14.66 -3.00 -0.07
N GLY A 23 14.16 -1.96 -0.76
CA GLY A 23 14.90 -0.74 -1.08
C GLY A 23 15.17 0.12 0.15
N GLU A 24 14.24 0.15 1.10
CA GLU A 24 14.38 0.79 2.41
C GLU A 24 15.18 -0.07 3.41
N ARG A 25 15.69 -1.23 2.98
CA ARG A 25 16.50 -2.17 3.77
C ARG A 25 15.79 -2.69 5.02
N PHE A 26 14.47 -2.69 5.04
CA PHE A 26 13.71 -3.36 6.09
C PHE A 26 13.98 -4.87 6.01
N SER A 27 14.22 -5.49 7.18
CA SER A 27 14.51 -6.93 7.25
C SER A 27 13.29 -7.72 6.77
N SER A 28 13.49 -8.78 5.99
CA SER A 28 12.38 -9.64 5.53
C SER A 28 11.60 -10.30 6.67
N ASN A 29 12.21 -10.37 7.86
CA ASN A 29 11.59 -10.90 9.07
C ASN A 29 11.20 -9.79 10.06
N MET A 30 11.30 -8.52 9.66
CA MET A 30 10.88 -7.40 10.49
C MET A 30 9.38 -7.50 10.73
N PRO A 31 8.92 -7.51 11.99
CA PRO A 31 7.50 -7.46 12.31
C PRO A 31 6.80 -6.27 11.66
N ASP A 32 5.52 -6.43 11.34
CA ASP A 32 4.78 -5.41 10.60
C ASP A 32 4.62 -4.10 11.39
N ASP A 33 4.49 -4.20 12.72
CA ASP A 33 4.43 -3.04 13.60
C ASP A 33 5.73 -2.22 13.62
N GLU A 34 6.90 -2.86 13.57
CA GLU A 34 8.19 -2.17 13.61
C GLU A 34 8.45 -1.32 12.36
N TRP A 35 8.25 -1.86 11.16
CA TRP A 35 8.48 -1.05 9.94
C TRP A 35 7.34 -0.06 9.68
N LEU A 36 6.10 -0.35 10.11
CA LEU A 36 5.01 0.65 10.08
C LEU A 36 5.31 1.84 10.99
N ASN A 37 5.97 1.60 12.13
CA ASN A 37 6.48 2.63 13.04
C ASN A 37 7.44 3.61 12.34
N GLU A 38 8.25 3.12 11.40
CA GLU A 38 9.16 3.94 10.60
C GLU A 38 8.46 4.71 9.48
N VAL A 39 7.42 4.12 8.90
CA VAL A 39 6.69 4.66 7.73
C VAL A 39 5.73 5.77 8.13
N GLY A 40 5.05 5.65 9.27
CA GLY A 40 4.03 6.59 9.72
C GLY A 40 4.54 8.02 9.93
N PRO A 41 5.61 8.26 10.71
CA PRO A 41 6.20 9.59 10.91
C PRO A 41 6.68 10.25 9.60
N LYS A 42 7.02 9.45 8.58
CA LYS A 42 7.42 9.93 7.24
C LYS A 42 6.23 10.35 6.38
N GLY A 43 5.00 10.11 6.84
CA GLY A 43 3.77 10.46 6.12
C GLY A 43 3.55 9.62 4.85
N TRP A 44 4.20 8.47 4.76
CA TRP A 44 4.14 7.61 3.59
C TRP A 44 2.83 6.82 3.54
N ILE A 45 2.41 6.51 2.32
CA ILE A 45 1.21 5.71 2.05
C ILE A 45 1.63 4.29 1.72
N VAL A 46 1.08 3.32 2.45
CA VAL A 46 1.39 1.90 2.26
C VAL A 46 0.51 1.32 1.18
N CYS A 47 1.13 0.67 0.19
CA CYS A 47 0.43 -0.10 -0.84
C CYS A 47 0.85 -1.58 -0.73
N SER A 48 -0.09 -2.47 -0.45
CA SER A 48 0.19 -3.90 -0.31
C SER A 48 -0.76 -4.74 -1.16
N HIS A 49 -0.28 -5.87 -1.67
CA HIS A 49 -1.16 -6.88 -2.27
C HIS A 49 -1.57 -7.95 -1.26
N ASP A 50 -0.92 -7.99 -0.09
CA ASP A 50 -1.24 -8.95 0.96
C ASP A 50 -2.32 -8.36 1.87
N ALA A 51 -3.49 -8.98 1.86
CA ALA A 51 -4.61 -8.59 2.70
C ALA A 51 -4.55 -9.21 4.11
N LYS A 52 -3.56 -10.05 4.42
CA LYS A 52 -3.44 -10.74 5.72
C LYS A 52 -3.40 -9.77 6.90
N TRP A 53 -2.79 -8.60 6.72
CA TRP A 53 -2.71 -7.55 7.74
C TRP A 53 -4.07 -6.99 8.17
N GLN A 54 -5.12 -7.20 7.37
CA GLN A 54 -6.48 -6.77 7.74
C GLN A 54 -6.99 -7.46 9.01
N ASN A 55 -6.46 -8.64 9.34
CA ASN A 55 -6.88 -9.42 10.51
C ASN A 55 -5.86 -9.36 11.65
N GLU A 56 -4.72 -8.69 11.45
CA GLU A 56 -3.64 -8.66 12.42
C GLU A 56 -3.79 -7.45 13.33
N SER A 57 -4.11 -7.72 14.61
CA SER A 57 -4.40 -6.67 15.58
C SER A 57 -3.21 -5.72 15.81
N ALA A 58 -1.97 -6.20 15.68
CA ALA A 58 -0.76 -5.39 15.82
C ALA A 58 -0.61 -4.39 14.67
N ALA A 59 -0.71 -4.85 13.41
CA ALA A 59 -0.64 -3.99 12.24
C ALA A 59 -1.75 -2.93 12.22
N LEU A 60 -2.99 -3.31 12.58
CA LEU A 60 -4.10 -2.36 12.67
C LEU A 60 -3.86 -1.29 13.75
N LYS A 61 -3.34 -1.69 14.92
CA LYS A 61 -2.97 -0.74 15.98
C LYS A 61 -1.87 0.22 15.51
N ALA A 62 -0.82 -0.29 14.86
CA ALA A 62 0.25 0.54 14.32
C ALA A 62 -0.27 1.54 13.28
N ILE A 63 -1.13 1.09 12.35
CA ILE A 63 -1.77 1.97 11.36
C ILE A 63 -2.54 3.11 12.06
N GLN A 64 -3.30 2.79 13.10
CA GLN A 64 -4.07 3.78 13.84
C GLN A 64 -3.17 4.73 14.64
N GLN A 65 -2.22 4.19 15.41
CA GLN A 65 -1.30 4.94 16.27
C GLN A 65 -0.45 5.93 15.46
N HIS A 66 0.02 5.52 14.29
CA HIS A 66 0.87 6.36 13.44
C HIS A 66 0.11 7.04 12.29
N SER A 67 -1.23 7.03 12.33
CA SER A 67 -2.09 7.71 11.34
C SER A 67 -1.76 7.35 9.89
N ILE A 68 -1.46 6.08 9.63
CA ILE A 68 -0.99 5.60 8.33
C ILE A 68 -2.16 5.44 7.36
N GLY A 69 -1.98 5.90 6.12
CA GLY A 69 -2.88 5.59 5.01
C GLY A 69 -2.45 4.30 4.31
N CYS A 70 -3.38 3.35 4.14
CA CYS A 70 -3.10 2.06 3.52
C CYS A 70 -4.07 1.72 2.39
N PHE A 71 -3.53 1.20 1.29
CA PHE A 71 -4.26 0.65 0.16
C PHE A 71 -3.89 -0.82 -0.09
N TYR A 72 -4.88 -1.70 0.02
CA TYR A 72 -4.76 -3.08 -0.43
C TYR A 72 -5.10 -3.19 -1.91
N LEU A 73 -4.10 -3.47 -2.72
CA LEU A 73 -4.22 -3.67 -4.15
C LEU A 73 -4.70 -5.08 -4.46
N TYR A 74 -5.58 -5.21 -5.46
CA TYR A 74 -6.07 -6.49 -5.93
C TYR A 74 -4.99 -7.23 -6.75
N GLY A 75 -5.08 -8.57 -6.77
CA GLY A 75 -4.32 -9.40 -7.70
C GLY A 75 -2.95 -9.83 -7.19
N ALA A 76 -2.83 -10.23 -5.92
CA ALA A 76 -1.59 -10.80 -5.37
C ALA A 76 -0.99 -11.91 -6.26
N SER A 77 -1.84 -12.79 -6.80
CA SER A 77 -1.49 -13.88 -7.72
C SER A 77 -1.61 -13.53 -9.21
N SER A 78 -2.02 -12.31 -9.57
CA SER A 78 -2.21 -11.90 -10.96
C SER A 78 -0.88 -11.53 -11.66
N LEU A 79 -0.88 -11.54 -13.00
CA LEU A 79 0.24 -11.03 -13.79
C LEU A 79 0.51 -9.55 -13.47
N GLY A 80 1.78 -9.14 -13.54
CA GLY A 80 2.21 -7.77 -13.24
C GLY A 80 1.43 -6.70 -14.04
N PHE A 81 1.12 -6.97 -15.31
CA PHE A 81 0.31 -6.08 -16.15
C PHE A 81 -1.07 -5.78 -15.54
N PHE A 82 -1.78 -6.80 -15.03
CA PHE A 82 -3.10 -6.59 -14.43
C PHE A 82 -3.03 -5.84 -13.11
N LYS A 83 -1.96 -6.03 -12.32
CA LYS A 83 -1.71 -5.24 -11.10
C LYS A 83 -1.50 -3.76 -11.44
N MET A 84 -0.67 -3.48 -12.45
CA MET A 84 -0.40 -2.12 -12.90
C MET A 84 -1.66 -1.46 -13.47
N LYS A 85 -2.42 -2.17 -14.30
CA LYS A 85 -3.70 -1.70 -14.83
C LYS A 85 -4.67 -1.32 -13.70
N SER A 86 -4.76 -2.16 -12.66
CA SER A 86 -5.62 -1.91 -11.50
C SER A 86 -5.20 -0.67 -10.72
N LEU A 87 -3.89 -0.51 -10.45
CA LEU A 87 -3.34 0.67 -9.79
C LEU A 87 -3.60 1.94 -10.61
N ALA A 88 -3.25 1.93 -11.89
CA ALA A 88 -3.44 3.08 -12.78
C ALA A 88 -4.91 3.48 -12.89
N HIS A 89 -5.82 2.50 -12.98
CA HIS A 89 -7.27 2.77 -13.01
C HIS A 89 -7.79 3.45 -11.73
N ASN A 90 -7.20 3.14 -10.58
CA ASN A 90 -7.64 3.66 -9.28
C ASN A 90 -6.83 4.87 -8.81
N TYR A 91 -5.80 5.28 -9.54
CA TYR A 91 -4.84 6.30 -9.13
C TYR A 91 -5.52 7.60 -8.66
N ASP A 92 -6.38 8.20 -9.49
CA ASP A 92 -7.03 9.47 -9.14
C ASP A 92 -7.93 9.36 -7.90
N LYS A 93 -8.60 8.20 -7.73
CA LYS A 93 -9.43 7.94 -6.54
C LYS A 93 -8.56 7.80 -5.29
N MET A 94 -7.42 7.11 -5.39
CA MET A 94 -6.47 6.97 -4.29
C MET A 94 -5.90 8.33 -3.89
N ILE A 95 -5.51 9.16 -4.86
CA ILE A 95 -5.03 10.52 -4.61
C ILE A 95 -6.13 11.40 -3.97
N ALA A 96 -7.37 11.30 -4.43
CA ALA A 96 -8.49 12.02 -3.81
C ALA A 96 -8.68 11.62 -2.33
N VAL A 97 -8.53 10.34 -1.99
CA VAL A 97 -8.53 9.87 -0.60
C VAL A 97 -7.37 10.50 0.18
N CYS A 98 -6.14 10.41 -0.33
CA CYS A 98 -4.96 10.98 0.34
C CYS A 98 -5.07 12.50 0.57
N ARG A 99 -5.72 13.23 -0.35
CA ARG A 99 -5.92 14.69 -0.23
C ARG A 99 -7.05 15.06 0.72
N SER A 100 -8.12 14.28 0.75
CA SER A 100 -9.31 14.58 1.56
C SER A 100 -9.13 14.24 3.04
N ARG A 101 -8.22 13.31 3.37
CA ARG A 101 -8.02 12.85 4.74
C ARG A 101 -6.54 12.59 5.01
N ARG A 102 -6.05 13.13 6.12
CA ARG A 102 -4.86 12.57 6.77
C ARG A 102 -5.30 11.28 7.48
N GLY A 103 -4.45 10.26 7.49
CA GLY A 103 -4.80 8.94 8.04
C GLY A 103 -5.20 8.98 9.52
N PRO A 104 -5.57 7.84 10.12
CA PRO A 104 -5.51 6.50 9.54
C PRO A 104 -6.66 6.23 8.58
N PHE A 105 -6.38 5.50 7.50
CA PHE A 105 -7.43 4.93 6.65
C PHE A 105 -6.97 3.62 6.03
N ILE A 106 -7.93 2.75 5.76
CA ILE A 106 -7.66 1.52 5.01
C ILE A 106 -8.67 1.42 3.89
N TYR A 107 -8.18 1.33 2.66
CA TYR A 107 -8.99 1.04 1.49
C TYR A 107 -8.49 -0.22 0.79
N ARG A 108 -9.41 -0.93 0.14
CA ARG A 108 -9.11 -2.10 -0.69
C ARG A 108 -9.63 -1.88 -2.09
N VAL A 109 -8.78 -2.14 -3.08
CA VAL A 109 -9.20 -2.30 -4.47
C VAL A 109 -9.81 -3.70 -4.63
N THR A 110 -11.05 -3.78 -5.08
CA THR A 110 -11.74 -5.05 -5.32
C THR A 110 -11.31 -5.68 -6.66
N SER A 111 -11.68 -6.94 -6.88
CA SER A 111 -11.53 -7.62 -8.18
C SER A 111 -12.21 -6.88 -9.34
N THR A 112 -13.26 -6.11 -9.03
CA THR A 112 -14.01 -5.27 -9.97
C THR A 112 -13.43 -3.85 -10.10
N ASN A 113 -12.19 -3.61 -9.65
CA ASN A 113 -11.51 -2.30 -9.65
C ASN A 113 -12.29 -1.19 -8.93
N ARG A 114 -13.01 -1.53 -7.86
CA ARG A 114 -13.66 -0.54 -7.00
C ARG A 114 -12.83 -0.30 -5.74
N LEU A 115 -12.72 0.94 -5.33
CA LEU A 115 -12.07 1.33 -4.07
C LEU A 115 -13.10 1.23 -2.93
N LYS A 116 -12.92 0.29 -2.01
CA LYS A 116 -13.80 0.04 -0.86
C LYS A 116 -13.10 0.45 0.44
N LYS A 117 -13.74 1.26 1.27
CA LYS A 117 -13.26 1.62 2.61
C LYS A 117 -13.40 0.42 3.56
N LEU A 118 -12.37 0.18 4.37
CA LEU A 118 -12.33 -0.84 5.43
C LEU A 118 -12.19 -0.21 6.82
N LEU A 119 -11.41 0.87 6.95
CA LEU A 119 -11.28 1.72 8.14
C LEU A 119 -11.55 3.17 7.76
#